data_AF-A0AA38GR43-F1
#
_entry.id   AF-A0AA38GR43-F1
#
_cell.length_a   1.000
_cell.length_b   1.000
_cell.length_c   1.000
_cell.angle_alpha   90.00
_cell.angle_beta   90.00
_cell.angle_gamma   90.00
#
_symmetry.space_group_name_H-M   'P 1'
#
loop_
_entity.id
_entity.type
_entity.pdbx_description
1 polymer ?
#
loop_
_entity_poly.entity_id
_entity_poly.type
_entity_poly.pdbx_seq_one_letter_code
_entity_poly.pdbx_strand_id
1 'polypeptide(L)' 'YFQMDIGSGCHVHISLWQDGRNKFMAEDESSTRYGISKIGEEFMAGVFHHLPSIMAFTSPLPN' A
#
# COMPACT_ATOMS: atom_id res chain seq x y z
N TYR A 1 -25.74 -11.47 13.49
CA TYR A 1 -25.47 -10.63 14.67
C TYR A 1 -24.32 -9.70 14.29
N PHE A 2 -24.44 -8.37 14.53
CA PHE A 2 -23.49 -7.28 14.17
C PHE A 2 -23.53 -6.67 12.76
N GLN A 3 -24.67 -6.72 12.06
CA GLN A 3 -24.76 -6.20 10.67
C GLN A 3 -24.59 -4.68 10.53
N MET A 4 -24.59 -3.93 11.64
CA MET A 4 -24.46 -2.47 11.68
C MET A 4 -23.28 -1.98 12.52
N ASP A 5 -22.39 -2.88 12.95
CA ASP A 5 -21.17 -2.51 13.66
C ASP A 5 -19.99 -2.33 12.71
N ILE A 6 -18.88 -1.84 13.24
CA ILE A 6 -17.65 -1.60 12.49
C ILE A 6 -16.96 -2.95 12.23
N GLY A 7 -16.60 -3.21 10.97
CA GLY A 7 -15.82 -4.39 10.59
C GLY A 7 -14.40 -4.36 11.15
N SER A 8 -13.72 -5.52 11.14
CA SER A 8 -12.31 -5.62 11.49
C SER A 8 -11.45 -5.74 10.23
N GLY A 9 -10.31 -5.05 10.21
CA GLY A 9 -9.35 -5.08 9.12
C GLY A 9 -7.92 -5.24 9.63
N CYS A 10 -7.00 -5.58 8.72
CA CYS A 10 -5.58 -5.72 9.00
C CYS A 10 -4.79 -4.77 8.08
N HIS A 11 -4.59 -3.52 8.51
CA HIS A 11 -3.80 -2.55 7.75
C HIS A 11 -2.32 -2.94 7.80
N VAL A 12 -1.68 -3.00 6.63
CA VAL A 12 -0.26 -3.34 6.51
C VAL A 12 0.52 -2.13 5.99
N HIS A 13 1.53 -1.70 6.75
CA HIS A 13 2.49 -0.68 6.33
C HIS A 13 3.69 -1.35 5.68
N ILE A 14 3.94 -1.06 4.40
CA ILE A 14 5.02 -1.68 3.60
C ILE A 14 6.02 -0.60 3.20
N SER A 15 7.33 -0.91 3.25
CA SER A 15 8.38 -0.04 2.75
C SER A 15 9.47 -0.86 2.04
N LEU A 16 10.04 -0.28 0.98
CA LEU A 16 11.18 -0.85 0.27
C LEU A 16 12.46 -0.16 0.72
N TRP A 17 13.45 -0.93 1.15
CA TRP A 17 14.74 -0.41 1.61
C TRP A 17 15.89 -0.95 0.77
N GLN A 18 16.83 -0.08 0.45
CA GLN A 18 18.08 -0.41 -0.21
C GLN A 18 19.18 0.51 0.33
N ASP A 19 20.33 -0.07 0.67
CA ASP A 19 21.50 0.66 1.21
C ASP A 19 21.16 1.57 2.41
N GLY A 20 20.29 1.09 3.30
CA GLY A 20 19.87 1.81 4.50
C GLY A 20 18.95 3.01 4.23
N ARG A 21 18.36 3.13 3.03
CA ARG A 21 17.44 4.22 2.67
C ARG A 21 16.08 3.67 2.21
N ASN A 22 15.00 4.30 2.64
CA ASN A 22 13.65 3.99 2.17
C ASN A 22 13.48 4.51 0.73
N LYS A 23 13.22 3.61 -0.21
CA LYS A 23 13.10 3.90 -1.64
C LYS A 23 11.74 4.45 -2.02
N PHE A 24 10.73 4.42 -1.14
CA PHE A 24 9.44 5.08 -1.37
C PHE A 24 9.45 6.56 -0.99
N MET A 25 10.43 7.02 -0.22
CA MET A 25 10.55 8.43 0.14
C MET A 25 11.15 9.22 -1.03
N ALA A 26 10.56 10.36 -1.37
CA ALA A 26 11.16 11.28 -2.33
C ALA A 26 12.52 11.79 -1.79
N GLU A 27 13.48 12.03 -2.68
CA GLU A 27 14.77 12.62 -2.27
C GLU A 27 14.62 14.08 -1.84
N ASP A 28 13.66 14.79 -2.45
CA ASP A 28 13.21 16.12 -2.07
C ASP A 28 11.69 16.12 -2.01
N GLU A 29 11.13 16.45 -0.84
CA GLU A 29 9.67 16.50 -0.66
C GLU A 29 9.02 17.58 -1.52
N SER A 30 9.74 18.67 -1.82
CA SER A 30 9.25 19.74 -2.69
C SER A 30 9.18 19.33 -4.16
N SER A 31 9.90 18.28 -4.56
CA SER A 31 9.92 17.79 -5.93
C SER A 31 8.78 16.82 -6.26
N THR A 32 7.96 16.43 -5.28
CA THR A 32 6.85 15.48 -5.46
C THR A 32 5.60 15.95 -4.73
N ARG A 33 4.42 15.67 -5.28
CA ARG A 33 3.15 16.19 -4.72
C ARG A 33 2.85 15.66 -3.32
N TYR A 34 3.33 14.46 -3.00
CA TYR A 34 2.95 13.72 -1.78
C TYR A 34 4.15 13.20 -0.98
N GLY A 35 5.37 13.67 -1.27
CA GLY A 35 6.59 13.19 -0.61
C GLY A 35 6.99 11.76 -0.98
N ILE A 36 6.40 11.19 -2.04
CA ILE A 36 6.62 9.81 -2.49
C ILE A 36 7.51 9.81 -3.74
N SER A 37 8.50 8.91 -3.76
CA SER A 37 9.38 8.76 -4.92
C SER A 37 8.64 8.16 -6.12
N LYS A 38 9.25 8.26 -7.30
CA LYS A 38 8.73 7.59 -8.50
C LYS A 38 8.56 6.07 -8.31
N ILE A 39 9.51 5.43 -7.62
CA ILE A 39 9.44 3.99 -7.29
C ILE A 39 8.26 3.70 -6.38
N GLY A 40 7.98 4.57 -5.40
CA GLY A 40 6.82 4.43 -4.52
C GLY A 40 5.49 4.59 -5.27
N GLU A 41 5.41 5.56 -6.20
CA GLU A 41 4.23 5.72 -7.06
C GLU A 41 4.01 4.49 -7.95
N GLU A 42 5.06 3.95 -8.56
CA GLU A 42 4.99 2.75 -9.41
C GLU A 42 4.63 1.50 -8.60
N PHE A 43 5.14 1.36 -7.38
CA PHE A 43 4.73 0.31 -6.46
C PHE A 43 3.23 0.37 -6.17
N MET A 44 2.72 1.56 -5.83
CA MET A 44 1.28 1.75 -5.57
C MET A 44 0.43 1.53 -6.82
N ALA A 45 0.91 1.92 -8.00
CA ALA A 45 0.25 1.63 -9.27
C ALA A 45 0.16 0.11 -9.53
N GLY A 46 1.23 -0.64 -9.24
CA GLY A 46 1.26 -2.10 -9.32
C GLY A 46 0.30 -2.77 -8.34
N VAL A 47 0.26 -2.31 -7.08
CA VAL A 47 -0.71 -2.78 -6.08
C VAL A 47 -2.13 -2.56 -6.59
N PHE A 48 -2.44 -1.34 -7.06
CA PHE A 48 -3.76 -1.01 -7.58
C PHE A 48 -4.15 -1.88 -8.78
N HIS A 49 -3.22 -2.07 -9.72
CA HIS A 49 -3.43 -2.90 -10.90
C HIS A 49 -3.70 -4.37 -10.56
N HIS A 50 -3.05 -4.89 -9.51
CA HIS A 50 -3.18 -6.28 -9.06
C HIS A 50 -4.13 -6.49 -7.88
N LEU A 51 -4.93 -5.48 -7.50
CA LEU A 51 -5.84 -5.59 -6.34
C LEU A 51 -6.71 -6.86 -6.35
N PRO A 52 -7.32 -7.29 -7.46
CA PRO A 52 -8.15 -8.49 -7.46
C PRO A 52 -7.38 -9.77 -7.08
N SER A 53 -6.14 -9.93 -7.57
CA SER A 53 -5.33 -11.11 -7.24
C SER A 53 -4.74 -11.02 -5.83
N ILE A 54 -4.39 -9.82 -5.36
CA ILE A 54 -3.95 -9.60 -3.98
C ILE A 54 -5.08 -9.95 -2.99
N MET A 55 -6.32 -9.51 -3.28
CA MET A 55 -7.48 -9.77 -2.42
C MET A 55 -7.77 -11.27 -2.23
N ALA A 56 -7.44 -12.11 -3.21
CA ALA A 56 -7.58 -13.56 -3.07
C ALA A 56 -6.78 -14.13 -1.88
N PHE A 57 -5.72 -13.44 -1.45
CA PHE A 57 -4.89 -13.82 -0.32
C PHE A 57 -5.14 -12.97 0.93
N THR A 58 -5.40 -11.67 0.77
CA THR A 58 -5.56 -10.75 1.92
C THR A 58 -6.99 -10.73 2.48
N SER A 59 -7.98 -11.09 1.66
CA SER A 59 -9.40 -11.16 2.02
C SER A 59 -10.02 -12.45 1.44
N PRO A 60 -9.55 -13.64 1.86
CA PRO A 60 -9.85 -14.89 1.18
C PRO A 60 -11.25 -15.45 1.48
N LEU A 61 -11.96 -14.86 2.45
CA LEU A 61 -13.28 -15.30 2.87
C LEU A 61 -14.36 -14.39 2.28
N PRO A 62 -15.52 -14.94 1.89
CA PRO A 62 -16.62 -14.18 1.28
C PRO A 62 -17.31 -13.21 2.25
N ASN A 63 -17.00 -13.37 3.55
CA ASN A 63 -17.59 -12.72 4.72
C ASN A 63 -19.10 -12.87 4.91
#